data_AF-A0A7J5EJJ5-F1
#
_entry.id   AF-A0A7J5EJJ5-F1
#
_cell.length_a   1.000
_cell.length_b   1.000
_cell.length_c   1.000
_cell.angle_alpha   90.00
_cell.angle_beta   90.00
_cell.angle_gamma   90.00
#
_symmetry.space_group_name_H-M   'P 1'
#
loop_
_entity.id
_entity.type
_entity.pdbx_description
1 polymer ?
#
loop_
_entity_poly.entity_id
_entity_poly.type
_entity_poly.pdbx_seq_one_letter_code
_entity_poly.pdbx_strand_id
1 'polypeptide(L)' 'MTEAEFLDLIGAWALSGLSADEAERMERYVVEHPEIRGEVKRAFTTAAALGRALPASPPSPAAWRRLEAALGNG' A
#
# COMPACT_ATOMS: atom_id res chain seq x y z
N MET A 1 -0.61 -18.76 1.16
CA MET A 1 -0.20 -17.99 2.35
C MET A 1 -1.07 -18.45 3.50
N THR A 2 -0.51 -18.60 4.69
CA THR A 2 -1.28 -18.89 5.91
C THR A 2 -1.83 -17.59 6.51
N GLU A 3 -2.83 -17.68 7.38
CA GLU A 3 -3.33 -16.52 8.11
C GLU A 3 -2.25 -15.85 8.96
N ALA A 4 -1.38 -16.65 9.60
CA ALA A 4 -0.26 -16.13 10.39
C ALA A 4 0.72 -15.32 9.53
N GLU A 5 1.11 -15.85 8.37
CA GLU A 5 1.97 -15.13 7.41
C GLU A 5 1.31 -13.83 6.92
N PHE A 6 0.00 -13.86 6.67
CA PHE A 6 -0.74 -12.67 6.27
C PHE A 6 -0.71 -11.58 7.35
N LEU A 7 -0.99 -11.96 8.61
CA LEU A 7 -1.00 -11.04 9.74
C LEU A 7 0.38 -10.44 9.99
N ASP A 8 1.46 -11.21 9.80
CA ASP A 8 2.83 -10.72 9.93
C ASP A 8 3.19 -9.70 8.82
N LEU A 9 2.67 -9.89 7.60
CA LEU A 9 3.01 -9.06 6.44
C LEU A 9 2.07 -7.86 6.21
N ILE A 10 0.86 -7.85 6.77
CA ILE A 10 -0.17 -6.85 6.46
C ILE A 10 0.27 -5.41 6.74
N GLY A 11 1.08 -5.20 7.79
CA GLY A 11 1.60 -3.88 8.12
C GLY A 11 2.63 -3.40 7.10
N ALA A 12 3.55 -4.27 6.70
CA ALA A 12 4.53 -3.97 5.65
C ALA A 12 3.84 -3.74 4.30
N TRP A 13 2.81 -4.52 4.00
CA TRP A 13 2.01 -4.34 2.79
C TRP A 13 1.31 -2.97 2.75
N ALA A 14 0.65 -2.59 3.85
CA ALA A 14 -0.04 -1.30 3.97
C ALA A 14 0.91 -0.09 3.85
N LEU A 15 2.20 -0.28 4.12
CA LEU A 15 3.25 0.74 3.98
C LEU A 15 4.05 0.61 2.67
N SER A 16 3.60 -0.23 1.73
CA SER A 16 4.30 -0.50 0.46
C SER A 16 5.75 -0.99 0.65
N GLY A 17 6.02 -1.70 1.74
CA GLY A 17 7.33 -2.23 2.10
C GLY A 17 7.61 -3.66 1.64
N LEU A 18 6.67 -4.28 0.91
CA LEU A 18 6.83 -5.63 0.38
C LEU A 18 7.52 -5.65 -0.99
N SER A 19 8.16 -6.77 -1.32
CA SER A 19 8.54 -7.08 -2.69
C SER A 19 7.30 -7.27 -3.59
N ALA A 20 7.49 -7.23 -4.92
CA ALA A 20 6.41 -7.43 -5.88
C ALA A 20 5.73 -8.80 -5.71
N ASP A 21 6.52 -9.86 -5.53
CA ASP A 21 6.02 -11.23 -5.35
C ASP A 21 5.26 -11.39 -4.03
N GLU A 22 5.67 -10.70 -2.97
CA GLU A 22 4.94 -10.67 -1.70
C GLU A 22 3.62 -9.91 -1.82
N ALA A 23 3.63 -8.75 -2.49
CA ALA A 23 2.42 -7.97 -2.73
C ALA A 23 1.39 -8.75 -3.57
N GLU A 24 1.82 -9.43 -4.63
CA GLU A 24 0.93 -10.27 -5.44
C GLU A 24 0.31 -11.41 -4.63
N ARG A 25 1.10 -12.04 -3.75
CA ARG A 25 0.59 -13.08 -2.84
C ARG A 25 -0.44 -12.52 -1.85
N MET A 26 -0.23 -11.32 -1.32
CA MET A 26 -1.18 -10.65 -0.42
C MET A 26 -2.48 -10.32 -1.15
N GLU A 27 -2.40 -9.77 -2.36
CA GLU A 27 -3.56 -9.44 -3.19
C GLU A 27 -4.42 -10.68 -3.47
N ARG A 28 -3.77 -11.78 -3.88
CA ARG A 28 -4.45 -13.05 -4.13
C ARG A 28 -5.13 -13.58 -2.86
N TYR A 29 -4.45 -13.53 -1.72
CA TYR A 29 -5.00 -13.97 -0.44
C TYR A 29 -6.25 -13.17 -0.04
N VAL A 30 -6.24 -11.84 -0.21
CA VAL A 30 -7.41 -10.99 0.10
C VAL A 30 -8.61 -11.25 -0.81
N VAL A 31 -8.37 -11.63 -2.07
CA VAL A 31 -9.43 -12.02 -3.00
C VAL A 31 -10.08 -13.35 -2.56
N GLU A 32 -9.25 -14.31 -2.14
CA GLU A 32 -9.70 -15.64 -1.71
C GLU A 32 -10.36 -15.64 -0.32
N HIS A 33 -10.01 -14.66 0.54
CA HIS A 33 -10.44 -14.56 1.94
C HIS A 33 -11.19 -13.25 2.21
N PRO A 34 -12.47 -13.11 1.81
CA PRO A 34 -13.23 -11.87 2.02
C PRO A 34 -13.44 -11.51 3.51
N GLU A 35 -13.32 -12.47 4.42
CA GLU A 35 -13.43 -12.28 5.87
C GLU A 35 -12.36 -11.34 6.45
N ILE A 36 -11.16 -11.31 5.87
CA ILE A 36 -10.04 -10.46 6.36
C ILE A 36 -10.11 -9.00 5.88
N ARG A 37 -11.15 -8.62 5.11
CA ARG A 37 -11.30 -7.24 4.62
C ARG A 37 -11.31 -6.20 5.74
N GLY A 38 -11.79 -6.57 6.92
CA GLY A 38 -11.77 -5.71 8.10
C GLY A 38 -10.34 -5.38 8.53
N GLU A 39 -9.49 -6.39 8.65
CA GLU A 39 -8.08 -6.32 9.01
C GLU A 39 -7.30 -5.48 7.99
N VAL A 40 -7.49 -5.75 6.69
CA VAL A 40 -6.89 -4.95 5.60
C VAL A 40 -7.28 -3.49 5.73
N LYS A 41 -8.58 -3.19 5.89
CA LYS A 41 -9.05 -1.82 6.04
C LYS A 41 -8.42 -1.14 7.25
N ARG A 42 -8.30 -1.83 8.39
CA ARG A 42 -7.66 -1.27 9.60
C ARG A 42 -6.19 -0.96 9.35
N ALA A 43 -5.43 -1.88 8.77
CA ALA A 43 -4.01 -1.68 8.48
C ALA A 43 -3.77 -0.48 7.54
N PHE A 44 -4.50 -0.40 6.42
CA PHE A 44 -4.38 0.71 5.47
C PHE A 44 -4.86 2.05 6.06
N THR A 45 -5.90 2.03 6.90
CA THR A 45 -6.35 3.24 7.61
C THR A 45 -5.26 3.75 8.57
N THR A 46 -4.61 2.85 9.30
CA THR A 46 -3.49 3.19 10.19
C THR A 46 -2.29 3.73 9.40
N ALA A 47 -1.93 3.10 8.28
CA ALA A 47 -0.86 3.60 7.40
C ALA A 47 -1.17 5.01 6.86
N ALA A 48 -2.42 5.27 6.46
CA ALA A 48 -2.85 6.60 6.02
C ALA A 48 -2.83 7.64 7.17
N ALA A 49 -3.16 7.24 8.40
CA ALA A 49 -3.05 8.11 9.58
C ALA A 49 -1.59 8.45 9.89
N LEU A 50 -0.68 7.47 9.80
CA LEU A 50 0.77 7.66 9.93
C LEU A 50 1.29 8.63 8.86
N GLY A 51 0.93 8.42 7.59
CA GLY A 51 1.34 9.31 6.50
C GLY A 51 0.90 10.76 6.70
N ARG A 52 -0.27 11.00 7.31
CA ARG A 52 -0.76 12.34 7.65
C ARG A 52 -0.07 12.97 8.86
N ALA A 53 0.48 12.16 9.76
CA ALA A 53 1.21 12.64 10.93
C ALA A 53 2.66 13.00 10.63
N LEU A 54 3.22 12.50 9.53
CA LEU A 54 4.58 12.80 9.09
C LEU A 54 4.66 14.18 8.40
N PRO A 55 5.78 14.90 8.55
CA PRO A 55 5.98 16.15 7.84
C PRO A 55 5.95 15.91 6.32
N ALA A 56 5.25 16.77 5.60
CA ALA A 56 5.17 16.69 4.16
C ALA A 56 6.57 16.88 3.55
N SER A 57 6.98 15.91 2.73
CA SER A 57 8.18 16.05 1.91
C SER A 57 7.75 16.48 0.51
N PRO A 58 8.04 17.72 0.07
CA PRO A 58 7.62 18.19 -1.24
C PRO A 58 8.28 17.33 -2.33
N PRO A 59 7.54 16.94 -3.39
CA PRO A 59 8.14 16.23 -4.52
C PRO A 59 9.19 17.11 -5.20
N SER A 60 10.23 16.49 -5.76
CA SER A 60 11.18 17.24 -6.56
C SER A 60 10.50 17.83 -7.81
N PRO A 61 10.97 18.97 -8.34
CA PRO A 61 10.43 19.54 -9.59
C PRO A 61 10.46 18.54 -10.76
N ALA A 62 11.43 17.62 -10.77
CA ALA A 62 11.50 16.56 -11.77
C ALA A 62 10.38 15.52 -11.62
N ALA A 63 9.97 15.20 -10.40
CA ALA A 63 8.83 14.33 -10.14
C ALA A 63 7.53 14.98 -10.63
N TRP A 64 7.33 16.28 -10.38
CA TRP A 64 6.16 17.02 -10.86
C TRP A 64 6.03 17.01 -12.39
N ARG A 65 7.12 17.34 -13.10
CA ARG A 65 7.11 17.32 -14.58
C ARG A 65 6.78 15.94 -15.17
N ARG A 66 7.22 14.86 -14.51
CA ARG A 66 6.89 13.49 -14.92
C ARG A 66 5.39 13.19 -14.75
N LEU A 67 4.80 13.62 -13.64
CA LEU A 67 3.37 13.47 -13.38
C LEU A 67 2.54 14.27 -14.39
N GLU A 68 2.91 15.53 -14.64
CA GLU A 68 2.25 16.40 -15.62
C GLU A 68 2.29 15.78 -17.03
N ALA A 69 3.45 15.24 -17.45
CA ALA A 69 3.59 14.57 -18.74
C ALA A 69 2.77 13.28 -18.84
N ALA A 70 2.64 12.51 -17.76
CA ALA A 70 1.82 11.30 -17.75
C ALA A 70 0.31 11.62 -17.86
N LEU A 71 -0.13 12.75 -17.30
CA LEU A 71 -1.53 13.18 -17.31
C LEU A 71 -1.92 13.98 -18.56
N GLY A 72 -0.97 14.68 -19.20
CA GLY A 72 -1.22 15.54 -20.37
C GLY A 72 -1.22 14.82 -21.72
N ASN A 73 -0.90 13.51 -21.76
CA ASN A 73 -0.90 12.69 -22.98
C ASN A 73 -2.18 11.83 -23.12
N GLY A 74 -3.28 12.26 -22.50
CA GLY A 74 -4.61 11.64 -22.59
C GLY A 74 -5.53 12.33 -23.59
#